data_AF-A0A7Y3W5L0-F1
#
_entry.id   AF-A0A7Y3W5L0-F1
#
_cell.length_a   1.000
_cell.length_b   1.000
_cell.length_c   1.000
_cell.angle_alpha   90.00
_cell.angle_beta   90.00
_cell.angle_gamma   90.00
#
_symmetry.space_group_name_H-M   'P 1'
#
loop_
_entity.id
_entity.type
_entity.pdbx_description
1 polymer ?
#
loop_
_entity_poly.entity_id
_entity_poly.type
_entity_poly.pdbx_seq_one_letter_code
_entity_poly.pdbx_strand_id
1 'polypeptide(L)'
;MSQARQYKAFISYAHKDKREAQSLHLRLETFRTPKNIIGTEGRFGPVERRLTPVFRDRDELSSSSELAPALEEALTNSEFLIVLCSPASANSVWANEEIRRYRSIHGDERVLAAIVGGDPGAEVGEGKPGCFPPALVAPPEGSDKPREPIAADFRPEGDGRKLAFQKLASGMLGVGLDQLTQRMAQRRQRRMAQAAGLMGVLSVAMGGLAVYAFQQEALAEEQQAIAERERDIANASSEFLVSIFEVANPATENPKTITALTVIERGFARIDEAFAEQPEVQAKLLADLGRVYASLGEIDTAKDALNRAIAAPGVSVQDRLAASTRLANLLYLTNSNEEASALAGRVLEELDGSGYDADDRHLIGGEALEVLANIAAYRDYDKQAGIDRMLQAIDHYTLSGEGGTRQLARAQTQLGTMYSYADESDLAIDYLSRAITNLERFHGPNHINVANGIQNRGLVEFRAGRTEQAARSIEEALVTYNRVLEPSHPNLARTHLLHGRILAASGNFAGSEEAMRKAIAGFEAAYGPNHEEIAITRIYLGQFQANEGLIEDAFASFDEAKSIYDTLFPPDHANHGDLLVYRAIAINASGDKTAALEACDAGLEIMRATVPQGDAWLEENEAICEDF
;
A
#
# COMPACT_ATOMS: atom_id res chain seq x y z
N MET A 1 -19.09 -22.22 81.31
CA MET A 1 -19.16 -21.12 80.33
C MET A 1 -17.81 -20.41 80.38
N SER A 2 -16.98 -20.55 79.34
CA SER A 2 -15.66 -19.93 79.28
C SER A 2 -15.83 -18.43 79.07
N GLN A 3 -15.46 -17.60 80.05
CA GLN A 3 -15.29 -16.16 79.81
C GLN A 3 -14.29 -15.98 78.66
N ALA A 4 -14.66 -15.17 77.66
CA ALA A 4 -13.76 -14.82 76.57
C ALA A 4 -12.61 -14.00 77.17
N ARG A 5 -11.39 -14.53 77.09
CA ARG A 5 -10.18 -13.85 77.57
C ARG A 5 -9.98 -12.58 76.74
N GLN A 6 -9.72 -11.44 77.39
CA GLN A 6 -9.60 -10.14 76.75
C GLN A 6 -8.34 -10.02 75.89
N TYR A 7 -7.26 -10.68 76.31
CA TYR A 7 -5.96 -10.64 75.63
C TYR A 7 -5.50 -12.03 75.20
N LYS A 8 -4.91 -12.12 74.01
CA LYS A 8 -4.29 -13.34 73.50
C LYS A 8 -3.01 -13.68 74.25
N ALA A 9 -2.24 -12.69 74.67
CA ALA A 9 -1.07 -12.90 75.50
C ALA A 9 -0.76 -11.69 76.38
N PHE A 10 -0.11 -11.96 77.51
CA PHE A 10 0.57 -10.98 78.36
C PHE A 10 2.08 -11.14 78.19
N ILE A 11 2.81 -10.04 77.98
CA ILE A 11 4.28 -10.07 77.92
C ILE A 11 4.85 -9.61 79.27
N SER A 12 5.49 -10.53 80.00
CA SER A 12 6.24 -10.25 81.23
C SER A 12 7.73 -10.07 80.90
N TYR A 13 8.32 -8.96 81.36
CA TYR A 13 9.70 -8.60 81.05
C TYR A 13 10.33 -7.69 82.11
N ALA A 14 11.66 -7.72 82.29
CA ALA A 14 12.35 -6.72 83.09
C ALA A 14 12.49 -5.40 82.34
N HIS A 15 12.55 -4.27 83.07
CA HIS A 15 12.65 -2.94 82.46
C HIS A 15 13.81 -2.79 81.46
N LYS A 16 14.93 -3.50 81.68
CA LYS A 16 16.09 -3.49 80.77
C LYS A 16 15.81 -4.13 79.41
N ASP A 17 14.76 -4.96 79.30
CA ASP A 17 14.38 -5.68 78.09
C ASP A 17 13.27 -4.99 77.27
N LYS A 18 12.94 -3.72 77.60
CA LYS A 18 11.84 -2.95 76.99
C LYS A 18 11.87 -2.95 75.46
N ARG A 19 13.06 -2.84 74.85
CA ARG A 19 13.22 -2.81 73.38
C ARG A 19 12.82 -4.13 72.73
N GLU A 20 13.25 -5.25 73.30
CA GLU A 20 12.91 -6.58 72.78
C GLU A 20 11.42 -6.90 73.03
N ALA A 21 10.86 -6.46 74.15
CA ALA A 21 9.41 -6.53 74.42
C ALA A 21 8.59 -5.75 73.38
N GLN A 22 9.00 -4.54 73.03
CA GLN A 22 8.33 -3.73 72.01
C GLN A 22 8.40 -4.37 70.62
N SER A 23 9.58 -4.90 70.24
CA SER A 23 9.75 -5.56 68.95
C SER A 23 8.88 -6.82 68.85
N LEU A 24 8.81 -7.61 69.92
CA LEU A 24 7.99 -8.81 69.95
C LEU A 24 6.50 -8.48 69.89
N HIS A 25 6.05 -7.50 70.67
CA HIS A 25 4.67 -7.01 70.69
C HIS A 25 4.18 -6.61 69.30
N LEU A 26 4.89 -5.71 68.61
CA LEU A 26 4.53 -5.26 67.25
C LEU A 26 4.47 -6.41 66.25
N ARG A 27 5.37 -7.39 66.37
CA ARG A 27 5.39 -8.56 65.49
C ARG A 27 4.21 -9.49 65.76
N LEU A 28 3.81 -9.70 67.00
CA LEU A 28 2.62 -10.47 67.35
C LEU A 28 1.34 -9.75 66.88
N GLU A 29 1.27 -8.43 67.04
CA GLU A 29 0.14 -7.59 66.61
C GLU A 29 -0.08 -7.59 65.08
N THR A 30 1.01 -7.56 64.31
CA THR A 30 0.95 -7.54 62.84
C THR A 30 0.88 -8.92 62.20
N PHE A 31 1.08 -9.98 62.99
CA PHE A 31 1.13 -11.34 62.48
C PHE A 31 -0.24 -11.80 61.96
N ARG A 32 -0.24 -12.38 60.75
CA ARG A 32 -1.43 -12.97 60.12
C ARG A 32 -1.19 -14.45 59.88
N THR A 33 -2.04 -15.27 60.50
CA THR A 33 -2.04 -16.71 60.31
C THR A 33 -2.29 -17.07 58.84
N PRO A 34 -1.54 -18.03 58.25
CA PRO A 34 -1.81 -18.53 56.90
C PRO A 34 -3.25 -19.02 56.73
N LYS A 35 -3.96 -18.58 55.68
CA LYS A 35 -5.40 -18.84 55.48
C LYS A 35 -5.80 -20.32 55.55
N ASN A 36 -4.89 -21.22 55.18
CA ASN A 36 -5.13 -22.66 55.07
C ASN A 36 -4.92 -23.44 56.38
N ILE A 37 -4.55 -22.78 57.48
CA ILE A 37 -4.58 -23.36 58.83
C ILE A 37 -5.59 -22.67 59.74
N ILE A 38 -6.21 -21.57 59.31
CA ILE A 38 -7.24 -20.91 60.12
C ILE A 38 -8.44 -21.85 60.25
N GLY A 39 -8.90 -22.09 61.47
CA GLY A 39 -10.04 -22.97 61.78
C GLY A 39 -9.71 -24.46 61.87
N THR A 40 -8.46 -24.89 61.61
CA THR A 40 -8.05 -26.27 61.89
C THR A 40 -7.94 -26.50 63.40
N GLU A 41 -8.17 -27.71 63.87
CA GLU A 41 -8.11 -28.05 65.29
C GLU A 41 -6.64 -28.08 65.78
N GLY A 42 -6.31 -27.19 66.73
CA GLY A 42 -5.00 -27.11 67.38
C GLY A 42 -5.08 -27.48 68.87
N ARG A 43 -3.92 -27.54 69.54
CA ARG A 43 -3.83 -27.95 70.95
C ARG A 43 -4.73 -27.15 71.90
N PHE A 44 -4.99 -25.89 71.59
CA PHE A 44 -5.74 -24.96 72.45
C PHE A 44 -7.12 -24.58 71.90
N GLY A 45 -7.60 -25.28 70.88
CA GLY A 45 -8.83 -24.99 70.14
C GLY A 45 -8.57 -24.68 68.65
N PRO A 46 -9.60 -24.22 67.91
CA PRO A 46 -9.45 -23.86 66.50
C PRO A 46 -8.44 -22.74 66.30
N VAL A 47 -7.55 -22.91 65.31
CA VAL A 47 -6.47 -21.96 65.01
C VAL A 47 -7.04 -20.62 64.56
N GLU A 48 -6.68 -19.55 65.25
CA GLU A 48 -7.20 -18.21 65.01
C GLU A 48 -6.49 -17.45 63.89
N ARG A 49 -7.19 -16.44 63.34
CA ARG A 49 -6.69 -15.60 62.23
C ARG A 49 -5.58 -14.64 62.65
N ARG A 50 -5.52 -14.27 63.93
CA ARG A 50 -4.60 -13.28 64.50
C ARG A 50 -4.20 -13.70 65.91
N LEU A 51 -3.06 -13.21 66.37
CA LEU A 51 -2.58 -13.40 67.75
C LEU A 51 -2.85 -12.15 68.61
N THR A 52 -3.93 -11.44 68.32
CA THR A 52 -4.22 -10.08 68.85
C THR A 52 -5.53 -10.09 69.64
N PRO A 53 -5.66 -9.31 70.72
CA PRO A 53 -4.70 -8.30 71.20
C PRO A 53 -3.66 -8.87 72.19
N VAL A 54 -2.44 -8.33 72.20
CA VAL A 54 -1.36 -8.68 73.14
C VAL A 54 -1.15 -7.54 74.13
N PHE A 55 -1.27 -7.83 75.42
CA PHE A 55 -1.03 -6.86 76.48
C PHE A 55 0.47 -6.76 76.80
N ARG A 56 0.96 -5.53 76.99
CA ARG A 56 2.35 -5.24 77.37
C ARG A 56 2.37 -4.21 78.51
N ASP A 57 2.93 -4.60 79.64
CA ASP A 57 2.99 -3.73 80.82
C ASP A 57 3.77 -2.41 80.59
N ARG A 58 3.35 -1.40 81.36
CA ARG A 58 3.94 -0.09 81.67
C ARG A 58 3.89 1.02 80.61
N ASP A 59 3.46 0.77 79.39
CA ASP A 59 3.16 1.83 78.39
C ASP A 59 1.65 1.95 78.06
N GLU A 60 0.80 0.95 78.36
CA GLU A 60 -0.66 1.00 78.09
C GLU A 60 -1.49 1.51 79.29
N LEU A 61 -0.94 1.49 80.51
CA LEU A 61 -1.62 1.85 81.77
C LEU A 61 -1.23 3.25 82.31
N SER A 62 -0.50 4.07 81.55
CA SER A 62 -0.05 5.41 81.98
C SER A 62 -1.18 6.46 82.13
N SER A 63 -2.45 6.04 82.10
CA SER A 63 -3.64 6.91 82.21
C SER A 63 -4.66 6.49 83.29
N SER A 64 -4.40 5.47 84.11
CA SER A 64 -5.29 5.04 85.22
C SER A 64 -4.60 5.12 86.60
N SER A 65 -5.30 5.66 87.61
CA SER A 65 -4.75 6.07 88.91
C SER A 65 -4.43 4.95 89.90
N GLU A 66 -4.61 3.67 89.56
CA GLU A 66 -4.21 2.52 90.40
C GLU A 66 -3.61 1.41 89.51
N LEU A 67 -2.28 1.25 89.55
CA LEU A 67 -1.52 0.38 88.64
C LEU A 67 -1.65 -1.13 88.94
N ALA A 68 -1.83 -1.51 90.21
CA ALA A 68 -1.82 -2.92 90.63
C ALA A 68 -3.11 -3.70 90.26
N PRO A 69 -4.33 -3.15 90.41
CA PRO A 69 -5.56 -3.88 90.05
C PRO A 69 -5.69 -4.15 88.55
N ALA A 70 -5.27 -3.19 87.71
CA ALA A 70 -5.36 -3.32 86.25
C ALA A 70 -4.36 -4.36 85.69
N LEU A 71 -3.18 -4.48 86.31
CA LEU A 71 -2.19 -5.51 85.96
C LEU A 71 -2.69 -6.92 86.33
N GLU A 72 -3.30 -7.06 87.51
CA GLU A 72 -3.94 -8.30 87.97
C GLU A 72 -5.09 -8.71 87.05
N GLU A 73 -5.92 -7.76 86.62
CA GLU A 73 -7.00 -8.00 85.66
C GLU A 73 -6.46 -8.44 84.30
N ALA A 74 -5.42 -7.78 83.78
CA ALA A 74 -4.79 -8.13 82.51
C ALA A 74 -4.15 -9.53 82.55
N LEU A 75 -3.48 -9.90 83.64
CA LEU A 75 -2.92 -11.25 83.83
C LEU A 75 -4.02 -12.31 83.89
N THR A 76 -5.10 -12.05 84.62
CA THR A 76 -6.27 -12.96 84.74
C THR A 76 -7.00 -13.14 83.41
N ASN A 77 -7.02 -12.09 82.58
CA ASN A 77 -7.73 -12.08 81.29
C ASN A 77 -6.83 -12.39 80.09
N SER A 78 -5.60 -12.88 80.29
CA SER A 78 -4.66 -13.21 79.22
C SER A 78 -4.58 -14.70 78.93
N GLU A 79 -4.69 -15.06 77.65
CA GLU A 79 -4.70 -16.48 77.26
C GLU A 79 -3.34 -17.16 77.40
N PHE A 80 -2.24 -16.45 77.13
CA PHE A 80 -0.88 -16.92 77.31
C PHE A 80 -0.07 -15.92 78.12
N LEU A 81 0.92 -16.43 78.86
CA LEU A 81 1.98 -15.61 79.42
C LEU A 81 3.25 -15.82 78.60
N ILE A 82 3.79 -14.75 78.02
CA ILE A 82 5.08 -14.76 77.33
C ILE A 82 6.11 -14.12 78.24
N VAL A 83 7.10 -14.89 78.68
CA VAL A 83 8.17 -14.43 79.57
C VAL A 83 9.41 -14.13 78.74
N LEU A 84 9.83 -12.86 78.69
CA LEU A 84 11.13 -12.51 78.15
C LEU A 84 12.23 -12.91 79.12
N CYS A 85 13.01 -13.91 78.74
CA CYS A 85 14.07 -14.50 79.54
C CYS A 85 15.41 -13.81 79.24
N SER A 86 15.96 -13.17 80.27
CA SER A 86 17.22 -12.42 80.23
C SER A 86 17.86 -12.45 81.63
N PRO A 87 19.15 -12.10 81.78
CA PRO A 87 19.75 -11.90 83.10
C PRO A 87 19.02 -10.86 83.96
N ALA A 88 18.36 -9.88 83.33
CA ALA A 88 17.59 -8.87 84.04
C ALA A 88 16.24 -9.44 84.53
N SER A 89 15.55 -10.23 83.71
CA SER A 89 14.32 -10.92 84.09
C SER A 89 14.55 -11.99 85.15
N ALA A 90 15.67 -12.73 85.08
CA ALA A 90 16.05 -13.71 86.09
C ALA A 90 16.16 -13.11 87.50
N ASN A 91 16.58 -11.84 87.59
CA ASN A 91 16.70 -11.09 88.84
C ASN A 91 15.51 -10.16 89.12
N SER A 92 14.45 -10.18 88.31
CA SER A 92 13.30 -9.28 88.44
C SER A 92 12.26 -9.87 89.40
N VAL A 93 12.11 -9.24 90.56
CA VAL A 93 11.06 -9.60 91.54
C VAL A 93 9.68 -9.54 90.89
N TRP A 94 9.42 -8.51 90.09
CA TRP A 94 8.14 -8.29 89.41
C TRP A 94 7.83 -9.37 88.38
N ALA A 95 8.75 -9.67 87.46
CA ALA A 95 8.53 -10.73 86.47
C ALA A 95 8.31 -12.09 87.14
N ASN A 96 9.02 -12.33 88.24
CA ASN A 96 8.89 -13.55 89.01
C ASN A 96 7.53 -13.67 89.72
N GLU A 97 7.01 -12.58 90.29
CA GLU A 97 5.66 -12.55 90.88
C GLU A 97 4.56 -12.71 89.81
N GLU A 98 4.67 -12.04 88.66
CA GLU A 98 3.72 -12.18 87.55
C GLU A 98 3.61 -13.64 87.07
N ILE A 99 4.75 -14.35 86.99
CA ILE A 99 4.78 -15.78 86.63
C ILE A 99 4.10 -16.63 87.70
N ARG A 100 4.43 -16.43 88.99
CA ARG A 100 3.77 -17.17 90.09
C ARG A 100 2.26 -16.96 90.07
N ARG A 101 1.85 -15.71 89.88
CA ARG A 101 0.45 -15.32 89.86
C ARG A 101 -0.30 -15.95 88.70
N TYR A 102 0.23 -15.82 87.48
CA TYR A 102 -0.35 -16.42 86.30
C TYR A 102 -0.48 -17.95 86.44
N ARG A 103 0.57 -18.61 86.95
CA ARG A 103 0.56 -20.07 87.20
C ARG A 103 -0.51 -20.46 88.21
N SER A 104 -0.70 -19.68 89.29
CA SER A 104 -1.73 -19.96 90.30
C SER A 104 -3.16 -19.88 89.74
N ILE A 105 -3.38 -19.07 88.69
CA ILE A 105 -4.71 -18.84 88.09
C ILE A 105 -4.96 -19.77 86.90
N HIS A 106 -3.99 -19.91 86.00
CA HIS A 106 -4.15 -20.56 84.70
C HIS A 106 -3.39 -21.88 84.55
N GLY A 107 -2.57 -22.23 85.53
CA GLY A 107 -1.67 -23.37 85.46
C GLY A 107 -0.53 -23.14 84.47
N ASP A 108 0.05 -24.26 84.05
CA ASP A 108 1.43 -24.33 83.59
C ASP A 108 1.60 -24.47 82.07
N GLU A 109 0.51 -24.75 81.35
CA GLU A 109 0.56 -25.12 79.93
C GLU A 109 0.73 -23.94 78.96
N ARG A 110 0.36 -22.72 79.40
CA ARG A 110 0.28 -21.53 78.53
C ARG A 110 1.32 -20.47 78.87
N VAL A 111 2.40 -20.88 79.54
CA VAL A 111 3.57 -20.05 79.82
C VAL A 111 4.64 -20.36 78.78
N LEU A 112 4.99 -19.37 77.98
CA LEU A 112 5.95 -19.47 76.87
C LEU A 112 7.19 -18.64 77.18
N ALA A 113 8.37 -19.26 77.12
CA ALA A 113 9.63 -18.58 77.33
C ALA A 113 10.19 -18.03 76.01
N ALA A 114 10.67 -16.79 76.02
CA ALA A 114 11.34 -16.16 74.90
C ALA A 114 12.72 -15.65 75.37
N ILE A 115 13.78 -16.37 75.03
CA ILE A 115 15.15 -16.02 75.44
C ILE A 115 15.65 -14.89 74.56
N VAL A 116 16.02 -13.78 75.19
CA VAL A 116 16.56 -12.58 74.51
C VAL A 116 17.99 -12.27 74.96
N GLY A 117 18.48 -12.92 76.02
CA GLY A 117 19.87 -12.81 76.49
C GLY A 117 20.14 -13.77 77.65
N GLY A 118 21.41 -13.97 78.02
CA GLY A 118 21.82 -14.85 79.12
C GLY A 118 21.89 -16.33 78.73
N ASP A 119 22.44 -17.16 79.61
CA ASP A 119 22.64 -18.59 79.36
C ASP A 119 21.46 -19.41 79.93
N PRO A 120 20.65 -20.11 79.10
CA PRO A 120 19.53 -20.92 79.58
C PRO A 120 19.96 -22.17 80.35
N GLY A 121 21.23 -22.60 80.24
CA GLY A 121 21.77 -23.75 80.96
C GLY A 121 22.48 -23.42 82.28
N ALA A 122 22.55 -22.15 82.69
CA ALA A 122 23.25 -21.74 83.90
C ALA A 122 22.32 -21.73 85.14
N GLU A 123 22.70 -22.45 86.20
CA GLU A 123 22.02 -22.37 87.51
C GLU A 123 22.31 -21.03 88.19
N VAL A 124 21.33 -20.51 88.96
CA VAL A 124 21.43 -19.23 89.65
C VAL A 124 22.52 -19.30 90.73
N GLY A 125 23.73 -18.86 90.39
CA GLY A 125 24.88 -18.81 91.30
C GLY A 125 26.19 -19.36 90.74
N GLU A 126 26.18 -20.11 89.64
CA GLU A 126 27.39 -20.69 89.05
C GLU A 126 28.01 -19.82 87.94
N GLY A 127 28.52 -18.63 88.30
CA GLY A 127 29.49 -17.86 87.49
C GLY A 127 29.08 -17.35 86.09
N LYS A 128 27.94 -17.76 85.53
CA LYS A 128 27.34 -17.26 84.29
C LYS A 128 25.94 -16.71 84.59
N PRO A 129 25.54 -15.56 84.01
CA PRO A 129 24.23 -14.99 84.27
C PRO A 129 23.13 -15.84 83.59
N GLY A 130 22.40 -16.62 84.40
CA GLY A 130 21.21 -17.36 83.96
C GLY A 130 20.10 -16.45 83.46
N CYS A 131 19.23 -16.95 82.58
CA CYS A 131 18.20 -16.13 81.93
C CYS A 131 16.75 -16.38 82.41
N PHE A 132 16.50 -17.46 83.14
CA PHE A 132 15.14 -17.83 83.55
C PHE A 132 14.80 -17.26 84.94
N PRO A 133 13.65 -16.57 85.10
CA PRO A 133 13.11 -16.25 86.41
C PRO A 133 12.89 -17.52 87.25
N PRO A 134 13.21 -17.53 88.55
CA PRO A 134 13.06 -18.72 89.40
C PRO A 134 11.67 -19.36 89.35
N ALA A 135 10.61 -18.57 89.26
CA ALA A 135 9.23 -19.04 89.17
C ALA A 135 8.89 -19.76 87.86
N LEU A 136 9.69 -19.56 86.80
CA LEU A 136 9.49 -20.21 85.51
C LEU A 136 10.02 -21.65 85.52
N VAL A 137 11.11 -21.89 86.25
CA VAL A 137 11.78 -23.20 86.37
C VAL A 137 11.37 -23.95 87.64
N ALA A 138 10.65 -23.30 88.56
CA ALA A 138 10.17 -23.91 89.79
C ALA A 138 9.24 -25.11 89.50
N PRO A 139 9.41 -26.23 90.22
CA PRO A 139 8.60 -27.42 90.03
C PRO A 139 7.08 -27.14 90.15
N PRO A 140 6.22 -27.89 89.45
CA PRO A 140 4.78 -27.85 89.69
C PRO A 140 4.45 -28.41 91.09
N GLU A 141 3.35 -27.95 91.69
CA GLU A 141 2.90 -28.41 93.01
C GLU A 141 2.76 -29.95 93.03
N GLY A 142 3.59 -30.63 93.84
CA GLY A 142 3.63 -32.08 93.97
C GLY A 142 4.76 -32.82 93.22
N SER A 143 5.73 -32.12 92.64
CA SER A 143 6.93 -32.71 91.98
C SER A 143 8.22 -32.11 92.53
N ASP A 144 9.28 -32.92 92.72
CA ASP A 144 10.61 -32.44 93.12
C ASP A 144 11.54 -32.12 91.93
N LYS A 145 11.10 -32.37 90.68
CA LYS A 145 11.92 -32.11 89.49
C LYS A 145 11.74 -30.68 88.95
N PRO A 146 12.84 -29.91 88.73
CA PRO A 146 12.78 -28.61 88.09
C PRO A 146 12.23 -28.71 86.67
N ARG A 147 11.62 -27.61 86.20
CA ARG A 147 10.96 -27.56 84.89
C ARG A 147 11.91 -27.00 83.85
N GLU A 148 12.02 -27.66 82.70
CA GLU A 148 12.66 -27.11 81.52
C GLU A 148 11.60 -26.40 80.65
N PRO A 149 11.58 -25.06 80.58
CA PRO A 149 10.61 -24.34 79.77
C PRO A 149 10.95 -24.52 78.28
N ILE A 150 9.93 -24.80 77.45
CA ILE A 150 10.10 -24.73 75.99
C ILE A 150 10.29 -23.27 75.61
N ALA A 151 11.53 -22.92 75.26
CA ALA A 151 11.92 -21.56 74.99
C ALA A 151 12.19 -21.30 73.50
N ALA A 152 11.68 -20.18 73.00
CA ALA A 152 12.06 -19.63 71.71
C ALA A 152 13.32 -18.78 71.88
N ASP A 153 14.44 -19.17 71.27
CA ASP A 153 15.72 -18.47 71.45
C ASP A 153 15.95 -17.40 70.37
N PHE A 154 15.65 -16.15 70.70
CA PHE A 154 15.74 -15.02 69.78
C PHE A 154 17.18 -14.55 69.53
N ARG A 155 18.16 -15.09 70.26
CA ARG A 155 19.57 -14.70 70.13
C ARG A 155 20.14 -15.23 68.80
N PRO A 156 21.14 -14.54 68.21
CA PRO A 156 21.77 -14.99 66.97
C PRO A 156 22.40 -16.38 67.05
N GLU A 157 22.93 -16.75 68.21
CA GLU A 157 23.54 -18.06 68.49
C GLU A 157 22.53 -19.19 68.73
N GLY A 158 21.25 -18.85 68.92
CA GLY A 158 20.14 -19.79 69.11
C GLY A 158 19.33 -20.02 67.82
N ASP A 159 18.02 -19.80 67.87
CA ASP A 159 17.13 -19.96 66.71
C ASP A 159 17.15 -18.73 65.78
N GLY A 160 17.62 -17.59 66.27
CA GLY A 160 17.54 -16.30 65.59
C GLY A 160 16.11 -15.76 65.46
N ARG A 161 15.99 -14.45 65.23
CA ARG A 161 14.72 -13.70 65.33
C ARG A 161 13.55 -14.24 64.48
N LYS A 162 13.82 -14.92 63.37
CA LYS A 162 12.77 -15.43 62.47
C LYS A 162 12.20 -16.76 62.96
N LEU A 163 13.06 -17.74 63.24
CA LEU A 163 12.64 -19.07 63.66
C LEU A 163 12.13 -19.06 65.11
N ALA A 164 12.76 -18.29 66.00
CA ALA A 164 12.29 -18.09 67.37
C ALA A 164 10.86 -17.54 67.41
N PHE A 165 10.57 -16.54 66.57
CA PHE A 165 9.20 -16.00 66.46
C PHE A 165 8.22 -17.03 65.90
N GLN A 166 8.64 -17.84 64.92
CA GLN A 166 7.78 -18.90 64.37
C GLN A 166 7.48 -19.97 65.42
N LYS A 167 8.45 -20.34 66.27
CA LYS A 167 8.26 -21.25 67.41
C LYS A 167 7.29 -20.68 68.44
N LEU A 168 7.44 -19.40 68.76
CA LEU A 168 6.54 -18.71 69.68
C LEU A 168 5.11 -18.64 69.12
N ALA A 169 4.96 -18.22 67.87
CA ALA A 169 3.67 -18.12 67.19
C ALA A 169 3.01 -19.50 67.00
N SER A 170 3.78 -20.54 66.67
CA SER A 170 3.25 -21.91 66.56
C SER A 170 2.82 -22.44 67.93
N GLY A 171 3.55 -22.12 69.00
CA GLY A 171 3.19 -22.42 70.38
C GLY A 171 1.87 -21.77 70.80
N MET A 172 1.66 -20.49 70.47
CA MET A 172 0.41 -19.78 70.75
C MET A 172 -0.78 -20.28 69.90
N LEU A 173 -0.54 -20.66 68.65
CA LEU A 173 -1.57 -21.23 67.76
C LEU A 173 -1.86 -22.71 68.04
N GLY A 174 -1.00 -23.39 68.83
CA GLY A 174 -1.13 -24.82 69.11
C GLY A 174 -0.89 -25.73 67.89
N VAL A 175 -0.05 -25.30 66.94
CA VAL A 175 0.30 -26.04 65.70
C VAL A 175 1.79 -26.39 65.64
N GLY A 176 2.16 -27.40 64.85
CA GLY A 176 3.57 -27.75 64.63
C GLY A 176 4.34 -26.66 63.88
N LEU A 177 5.61 -26.43 64.25
CA LEU A 177 6.48 -25.43 63.62
C LEU A 177 6.62 -25.66 62.10
N ASP A 178 6.83 -26.91 61.68
CA ASP A 178 7.03 -27.27 60.27
C ASP A 178 5.79 -26.98 59.41
N GLN A 179 4.59 -27.13 59.98
CA GLN A 179 3.35 -26.80 59.31
C GLN A 179 3.23 -25.30 59.04
N LEU A 180 3.73 -24.46 59.95
CA LEU A 180 3.71 -23.00 59.81
C LEU A 180 4.79 -22.51 58.82
N THR A 181 6.01 -23.07 58.87
CA THR A 181 7.15 -22.60 58.08
C THR A 181 7.03 -22.95 56.59
N GLN A 182 6.67 -24.19 56.25
CA GLN A 182 6.59 -24.68 54.86
C GLN A 182 5.55 -23.90 54.04
N ARG A 183 4.41 -23.56 54.66
CA ARG A 183 3.27 -22.91 54.00
C ARG A 183 3.51 -21.42 53.74
N MET A 184 4.31 -20.76 54.59
CA MET A 184 4.73 -19.38 54.35
C MET A 184 5.68 -19.26 53.14
N ALA A 185 6.52 -20.27 52.89
CA ALA A 185 7.43 -20.30 51.74
C ALA A 185 6.71 -20.45 50.39
N GLN A 186 5.72 -21.36 50.31
CA GLN A 186 4.94 -21.59 49.08
C GLN A 186 4.21 -20.33 48.58
N ARG A 187 3.71 -19.49 49.49
CA ARG A 187 3.05 -18.22 49.12
C ARG A 187 4.00 -17.24 48.43
N ARG A 188 5.27 -17.22 48.83
CA ARG A 188 6.30 -16.36 48.22
C ARG A 188 6.60 -16.84 46.79
N GLN A 189 6.77 -18.14 46.60
CA GLN A 189 7.09 -18.73 45.30
C GLN A 189 5.97 -18.49 44.26
N ARG A 190 4.70 -18.67 44.64
CA ARG A 190 3.56 -18.41 43.73
C ARG A 190 3.49 -16.96 43.25
N ARG A 191 3.81 -15.99 44.11
CA ARG A 191 3.84 -14.56 43.73
C ARG A 191 4.97 -14.25 42.73
N MET A 192 6.13 -14.87 42.92
CA MET A 192 7.26 -14.67 42.00
C MET A 192 6.99 -15.27 40.61
N ALA A 193 6.34 -16.45 40.54
CA ALA A 193 5.96 -17.06 39.27
C ALA A 193 4.95 -16.21 38.46
N GLN A 194 3.97 -15.59 39.13
CA GLN A 194 2.99 -14.72 38.46
C GLN A 194 3.64 -13.46 37.87
N ALA A 195 4.58 -12.85 38.58
CA ALA A 195 5.32 -11.69 38.09
C ALA A 195 6.18 -12.03 36.86
N ALA A 196 6.83 -13.20 36.87
CA ALA A 196 7.62 -13.67 35.73
C ALA A 196 6.77 -13.89 34.47
N GLY A 197 5.55 -14.45 34.62
CA GLY A 197 4.63 -14.63 33.50
C GLY A 197 4.19 -13.33 32.83
N LEU A 198 3.88 -12.30 33.62
CA LEU A 198 3.53 -10.96 33.11
C LEU A 198 4.67 -10.31 32.33
N MET A 199 5.91 -10.43 32.81
CA MET A 199 7.08 -9.91 32.10
C MET A 199 7.29 -10.62 30.76
N GLY A 200 7.07 -11.95 30.70
CA GLY A 200 7.18 -12.70 29.45
C GLY A 200 6.20 -12.21 28.36
N VAL A 201 4.93 -11.94 28.73
CA VAL A 201 3.93 -11.40 27.79
C VAL A 201 4.33 -10.02 27.28
N LEU A 202 4.81 -9.15 28.18
CA LEU A 202 5.28 -7.81 27.82
C LEU A 202 6.47 -7.87 26.84
N SER A 203 7.42 -8.78 27.05
CA SER A 203 8.57 -8.97 26.17
C SER A 203 8.17 -9.42 24.76
N VAL A 204 7.20 -10.33 24.64
CA VAL A 204 6.69 -10.76 23.32
C VAL A 204 5.99 -9.61 22.60
N ALA A 205 5.16 -8.83 23.32
CA ALA A 205 4.49 -7.67 22.75
C ALA A 205 5.50 -6.59 22.27
N MET A 206 6.52 -6.30 23.07
CA MET A 206 7.58 -5.36 22.67
C MET A 206 8.40 -5.89 21.49
N GLY A 207 8.70 -7.19 21.43
CA GLY A 207 9.36 -7.80 20.27
C GLY A 207 8.52 -7.66 18.99
N GLY A 208 7.21 -7.89 19.08
CA GLY A 208 6.29 -7.70 17.95
C GLY A 208 6.23 -6.24 17.48
N LEU A 209 6.17 -5.28 18.41
CA LEU A 209 6.20 -3.86 18.08
C LEU A 209 7.54 -3.42 17.47
N ALA A 210 8.66 -3.99 17.91
CA ALA A 210 9.97 -3.70 17.35
C ALA A 210 10.09 -4.22 15.91
N VAL A 211 9.61 -5.44 15.64
CA VAL A 211 9.56 -5.99 14.26
C VAL A 211 8.65 -5.15 13.37
N TYR A 212 7.48 -4.76 13.87
CA TYR A 212 6.57 -3.86 13.16
C TYR A 212 7.24 -2.51 12.84
N ALA A 213 7.90 -1.89 13.82
CA ALA A 213 8.60 -0.62 13.62
C ALA A 213 9.73 -0.75 12.57
N PHE A 214 10.50 -1.84 12.61
CA PHE A 214 11.56 -2.08 11.63
C PHE A 214 11.02 -2.26 10.21
N GLN A 215 9.88 -2.95 10.05
CA GLN A 215 9.22 -3.09 8.74
C GLN A 215 8.69 -1.74 8.22
N GLN A 216 8.16 -0.89 9.10
CA GLN A 216 7.67 0.43 8.73
C GLN A 216 8.82 1.36 8.32
N GLU A 217 9.95 1.31 9.02
CA GLU A 217 11.15 2.07 8.67
C GLU A 217 11.68 1.66 7.28
N ALA A 218 11.76 0.35 7.00
CA ALA A 218 12.18 -0.14 5.69
C ALA A 218 11.25 0.33 4.55
N LEU A 219 9.93 0.29 4.74
CA LEU A 219 8.96 0.82 3.75
C LEU A 219 9.08 2.34 3.57
N ALA A 220 9.33 3.07 4.65
CA ALA A 220 9.49 4.53 4.60
C ALA A 220 10.78 4.94 3.86
N GLU A 221 11.88 4.21 4.07
CA GLU A 221 13.14 4.41 3.34
C GLU A 221 12.96 4.19 1.84
N GLU A 222 12.25 3.13 1.43
CA GLU A 222 11.97 2.85 0.02
C GLU A 222 11.11 3.95 -0.63
N GLN A 223 10.04 4.37 0.04
CA GLN A 223 9.21 5.48 -0.43
C GLN A 223 9.97 6.79 -0.54
N GLN A 224 10.86 7.06 0.42
CA GLN A 224 11.69 8.28 0.39
C GLN A 224 12.68 8.24 -0.77
N ALA A 225 13.31 7.09 -1.04
CA ALA A 225 14.21 6.92 -2.18
C ALA A 225 13.48 7.13 -3.52
N ILE A 226 12.26 6.59 -3.68
CA ILE A 226 11.42 6.81 -4.87
C ILE A 226 11.08 8.30 -5.00
N ALA A 227 10.64 8.95 -3.91
CA ALA A 227 10.27 10.36 -3.93
C ALA A 227 11.45 11.28 -4.24
N GLU A 228 12.64 10.98 -3.70
CA GLU A 228 13.87 11.71 -4.03
C GLU A 228 14.24 11.54 -5.51
N ARG A 229 14.15 10.32 -6.05
CA ARG A 229 14.38 10.05 -7.48
C ARG A 229 13.41 10.80 -8.38
N GLU A 230 12.11 10.75 -8.08
CA GLU A 230 11.09 11.48 -8.84
C GLU A 230 11.31 12.99 -8.80
N ARG A 231 11.66 13.51 -7.62
CA ARG A 231 11.98 14.93 -7.44
C ARG A 231 13.21 15.33 -8.25
N ASP A 232 14.26 14.55 -8.21
CA ASP A 232 15.50 14.85 -8.92
C ASP A 232 15.29 14.81 -10.44
N ILE A 233 14.53 13.83 -10.95
CA ILE A 233 14.05 13.79 -12.33
C ILE A 233 13.20 15.02 -12.67
N ALA A 234 12.24 15.39 -11.82
CA ALA A 234 11.35 16.53 -12.07
C ALA A 234 12.12 17.86 -12.07
N ASN A 235 13.06 18.03 -11.15
CA ASN A 235 13.92 19.20 -11.08
C ASN A 235 14.83 19.27 -12.30
N ALA A 236 15.51 18.17 -12.64
CA ALA A 236 16.38 18.09 -13.81
C ALA A 236 15.62 18.31 -15.12
N SER A 237 14.41 17.74 -15.26
CA SER A 237 13.54 17.97 -16.42
C SER A 237 13.12 19.43 -16.51
N SER A 238 12.75 20.04 -15.38
CA SER A 238 12.35 21.46 -15.34
C SER A 238 13.52 22.37 -15.66
N GLU A 239 14.68 22.13 -15.06
CA GLU A 239 15.92 22.87 -15.31
C GLU A 239 16.37 22.71 -16.76
N PHE A 240 16.29 21.49 -17.31
CA PHE A 240 16.56 21.23 -18.71
C PHE A 240 15.62 22.02 -19.61
N LEU A 241 14.30 21.95 -19.38
CA LEU A 241 13.30 22.71 -20.14
C LEU A 241 13.56 24.22 -20.08
N VAL A 242 13.94 24.77 -18.93
CA VAL A 242 14.31 26.19 -18.86
C VAL A 242 15.60 26.45 -19.64
N SER A 243 16.61 25.59 -19.46
CA SER A 243 17.92 25.75 -20.10
C SER A 243 17.84 25.74 -21.63
N ILE A 244 16.95 24.94 -22.23
CA ILE A 244 16.81 24.91 -23.70
C ILE A 244 16.30 26.27 -24.23
N PHE A 245 15.42 26.94 -23.49
CA PHE A 245 14.88 28.26 -23.89
C PHE A 245 15.82 29.42 -23.54
N GLU A 246 16.68 29.30 -22.51
CA GLU A 246 17.66 30.33 -22.15
C GLU A 246 18.78 30.51 -23.19
N VAL A 247 19.01 29.52 -24.05
CA VAL A 247 20.01 29.59 -25.13
C VAL A 247 19.54 30.49 -26.28
N ALA A 248 18.27 30.87 -26.33
CA ALA A 248 17.77 31.86 -27.29
C ALA A 248 18.30 33.26 -26.94
N ASN A 249 19.46 33.63 -27.49
CA ASN A 249 20.04 34.94 -27.29
C ASN A 249 19.31 36.00 -28.16
N PRO A 250 18.50 36.90 -27.57
CA PRO A 250 17.74 37.90 -28.33
C PRO A 250 18.64 38.97 -28.97
N ALA A 251 19.92 39.05 -28.57
CA ALA A 251 20.88 39.97 -29.15
C ALA A 251 21.50 39.45 -30.47
N THR A 252 21.41 38.14 -30.74
CA THR A 252 21.97 37.52 -31.95
C THR A 252 20.92 36.84 -32.83
N GLU A 253 19.74 36.51 -32.27
CA GLU A 253 18.68 35.81 -32.98
C GLU A 253 17.33 36.49 -32.75
N ASN A 254 16.45 36.43 -33.75
CA ASN A 254 15.09 36.91 -33.60
C ASN A 254 14.24 35.83 -32.89
N PRO A 255 13.73 36.07 -31.68
CA PRO A 255 12.94 35.07 -30.94
C PRO A 255 11.67 34.64 -31.68
N LYS A 256 11.19 35.46 -32.62
CA LYS A 256 10.00 35.15 -33.43
C LYS A 256 10.28 34.18 -34.59
N THR A 257 11.54 33.88 -34.89
CA THR A 257 11.92 32.99 -36.00
C THR A 257 12.63 31.72 -35.54
N ILE A 258 12.96 31.61 -34.24
CA ILE A 258 13.48 30.36 -33.67
C ILE A 258 12.33 29.34 -33.66
N THR A 259 12.60 28.16 -34.22
CA THR A 259 11.64 27.05 -34.22
C THR A 259 11.78 26.24 -32.93
N ALA A 260 10.70 25.55 -32.52
CA ALA A 260 10.75 24.61 -31.41
C ALA A 260 11.81 23.52 -31.63
N LEU A 261 11.98 23.06 -32.87
CA LEU A 261 12.99 22.08 -33.24
C LEU A 261 14.41 22.59 -32.94
N THR A 262 14.75 23.81 -33.34
CA THR A 262 16.06 24.42 -33.07
C THR A 262 16.37 24.51 -31.57
N VAL A 263 15.35 24.80 -30.75
CA VAL A 263 15.48 24.85 -29.29
C VAL A 263 15.77 23.46 -28.73
N ILE A 264 15.01 22.45 -29.16
CA ILE A 264 15.14 21.06 -28.71
C ILE A 264 16.49 20.47 -29.14
N GLU A 265 16.95 20.70 -30.36
CA GLU A 265 18.26 20.27 -30.88
C GLU A 265 19.43 20.77 -30.03
N ARG A 266 19.39 22.04 -29.61
CA ARG A 266 20.42 22.61 -28.74
C ARG A 266 20.44 21.94 -27.37
N GLY A 267 19.27 21.62 -26.83
CA GLY A 267 19.13 20.85 -25.60
C GLY A 267 19.68 19.44 -25.74
N PHE A 268 19.27 18.74 -26.78
CA PHE A 268 19.68 17.37 -27.07
C PHE A 268 21.20 17.24 -27.21
N ALA A 269 21.86 18.20 -27.87
CA ALA A 269 23.32 18.20 -28.05
C ALA A 269 24.11 18.33 -26.73
N ARG A 270 23.49 18.88 -25.67
CA ARG A 270 24.15 19.11 -24.37
C ARG A 270 23.76 18.10 -23.30
N ILE A 271 22.82 17.21 -23.60
CA ILE A 271 22.24 16.30 -22.62
C ILE A 271 23.30 15.38 -21.99
N ASP A 272 24.29 14.97 -22.79
CA ASP A 272 25.37 14.10 -22.32
C ASP A 272 26.30 14.81 -21.34
N GLU A 273 26.62 16.08 -21.62
CA GLU A 273 27.48 16.88 -20.74
C GLU A 273 26.73 17.35 -19.49
N ALA A 274 25.47 17.77 -19.64
CA ALA A 274 24.65 18.31 -18.56
C ALA A 274 24.27 17.26 -17.52
N PHE A 275 24.11 15.99 -17.94
CA PHE A 275 23.65 14.91 -17.06
C PHE A 275 24.65 13.74 -16.97
N ALA A 276 25.94 14.00 -17.24
CA ALA A 276 27.01 12.98 -17.16
C ALA A 276 27.07 12.27 -15.79
N GLU A 277 26.80 12.99 -14.71
CA GLU A 277 26.81 12.47 -13.33
C GLU A 277 25.45 11.87 -12.90
N GLN A 278 24.43 11.94 -13.77
CA GLN A 278 23.06 11.50 -13.49
C GLN A 278 22.52 10.62 -14.64
N PRO A 279 23.10 9.43 -14.87
CA PRO A 279 22.81 8.65 -16.07
C PRO A 279 21.36 8.13 -16.14
N GLU A 280 20.69 7.95 -15.00
CA GLU A 280 19.27 7.59 -14.98
C GLU A 280 18.37 8.74 -15.48
N VAL A 281 18.66 9.96 -15.06
CA VAL A 281 17.96 11.18 -15.51
C VAL A 281 18.22 11.39 -17.01
N GLN A 282 19.48 11.25 -17.43
CA GLN A 282 19.89 11.31 -18.83
C GLN A 282 19.10 10.31 -19.67
N ALA A 283 19.04 9.04 -19.27
CA ALA A 283 18.32 7.99 -19.99
C ALA A 283 16.84 8.32 -20.16
N LYS A 284 16.18 8.80 -19.11
CA LYS A 284 14.76 9.16 -19.14
C LYS A 284 14.49 10.34 -20.07
N LEU A 285 15.29 11.40 -19.97
CA LEU A 285 15.18 12.57 -20.84
C LEU A 285 15.44 12.21 -22.31
N LEU A 286 16.45 11.36 -22.59
CA LEU A 286 16.69 10.83 -23.93
C LEU A 286 15.49 10.04 -24.47
N ALA A 287 14.87 9.20 -23.64
CA ALA A 287 13.69 8.42 -24.04
C ALA A 287 12.46 9.30 -24.31
N ASP A 288 12.31 10.42 -23.60
CA ASP A 288 11.23 11.38 -23.83
C ASP A 288 11.51 12.29 -25.03
N LEU A 289 12.75 12.73 -25.23
CA LEU A 289 13.16 13.45 -26.44
C LEU A 289 13.02 12.58 -27.68
N GLY A 290 13.33 11.29 -27.61
CA GLY A 290 13.08 10.36 -28.71
C GLY A 290 11.61 10.34 -29.14
N ARG A 291 10.68 10.42 -28.19
CA ARG A 291 9.24 10.53 -28.47
C ARG A 291 8.86 11.85 -29.13
N VAL A 292 9.49 12.95 -28.69
CA VAL A 292 9.27 14.28 -29.26
C VAL A 292 9.79 14.35 -30.69
N TYR A 293 11.02 13.89 -30.94
CA TYR A 293 11.59 13.83 -32.28
C TYR A 293 10.76 12.93 -33.22
N ALA A 294 10.27 11.79 -32.74
CA ALA A 294 9.38 10.93 -33.51
C ALA A 294 8.09 11.67 -33.91
N SER A 295 7.49 12.42 -32.99
CA SER A 295 6.30 13.25 -33.28
C SER A 295 6.57 14.40 -34.25
N LEU A 296 7.81 14.89 -34.32
CA LEU A 296 8.24 15.93 -35.26
C LEU A 296 8.63 15.38 -36.63
N GLY A 297 8.68 14.05 -36.80
CA GLY A 297 9.14 13.40 -38.03
C GLY A 297 10.66 13.26 -38.14
N GLU A 298 11.42 13.64 -37.11
CA GLU A 298 12.87 13.51 -37.05
C GLU A 298 13.28 12.09 -36.62
N ILE A 299 13.02 11.13 -37.52
CA ILE A 299 13.11 9.69 -37.25
C ILE A 299 14.50 9.24 -36.81
N ASP A 300 15.54 9.68 -37.51
CA ASP A 300 16.92 9.23 -37.23
C ASP A 300 17.38 9.72 -35.86
N THR A 301 17.08 10.99 -35.53
CA THR A 301 17.37 11.58 -34.22
C THR A 301 16.57 10.90 -33.11
N ALA A 302 15.30 10.56 -33.37
CA ALA A 302 14.49 9.79 -32.44
C ALA A 302 15.09 8.40 -32.15
N LYS A 303 15.54 7.71 -33.20
CA LYS A 303 16.21 6.40 -33.10
C LYS A 303 17.52 6.50 -32.33
N ASP A 304 18.35 7.51 -32.58
CA ASP A 304 19.58 7.77 -31.81
C ASP A 304 19.28 7.99 -30.32
N ALA A 305 18.35 8.90 -30.02
CA ALA A 305 17.96 9.23 -28.66
C ALA A 305 17.50 7.98 -27.87
N LEU A 306 16.64 7.16 -28.48
CA LEU A 306 16.13 5.93 -27.86
C LEU A 306 17.23 4.88 -27.68
N ASN A 307 18.13 4.70 -28.66
CA ASN A 307 19.26 3.77 -28.51
C ASN A 307 20.21 4.21 -27.38
N ARG A 308 20.48 5.52 -27.26
CA ARG A 308 21.30 6.07 -26.17
C ARG A 308 20.61 5.90 -24.81
N ALA A 309 19.29 6.07 -24.73
CA ALA A 309 18.53 5.80 -23.52
C ALA A 309 18.62 4.32 -23.09
N ILE A 310 18.51 3.39 -24.05
CA ILE A 310 18.62 1.94 -23.82
C ILE A 310 20.03 1.55 -23.35
N ALA A 311 21.07 2.20 -23.91
CA ALA A 311 22.47 1.91 -23.62
C ALA A 311 23.05 2.68 -22.42
N ALA A 312 22.26 3.54 -21.77
CA ALA A 312 22.73 4.40 -20.68
C ALA A 312 23.23 3.58 -19.47
N PRO A 313 24.41 3.87 -18.90
CA PRO A 313 24.94 3.15 -17.75
C PRO A 313 24.02 3.26 -16.52
N GLY A 314 23.75 2.14 -15.84
CA GLY A 314 22.95 2.17 -14.61
C GLY A 314 21.45 2.44 -14.83
N VAL A 315 20.98 2.53 -16.08
CA VAL A 315 19.54 2.59 -16.37
C VAL A 315 18.84 1.36 -15.79
N SER A 316 17.68 1.58 -15.16
CA SER A 316 16.88 0.48 -14.65
C SER A 316 16.43 -0.42 -15.80
N VAL A 317 16.28 -1.72 -15.54
CA VAL A 317 15.78 -2.67 -16.53
C VAL A 317 14.41 -2.21 -17.07
N GLN A 318 13.56 -1.68 -16.20
CA GLN A 318 12.25 -1.15 -16.56
C GLN A 318 12.33 0.04 -17.52
N ASP A 319 13.15 1.05 -17.21
CA ASP A 319 13.32 2.22 -18.07
C ASP A 319 13.90 1.83 -19.44
N ARG A 320 14.82 0.85 -19.45
CA ARG A 320 15.37 0.27 -20.68
C ARG A 320 14.32 -0.43 -21.52
N LEU A 321 13.47 -1.26 -20.90
CA LEU A 321 12.39 -1.96 -21.59
C LEU A 321 11.35 -0.98 -22.13
N ALA A 322 10.95 0.03 -21.35
CA ALA A 322 10.07 1.08 -21.81
C ALA A 322 10.64 1.86 -23.01
N ALA A 323 11.93 2.21 -22.98
CA ALA A 323 12.62 2.83 -24.12
C ALA A 323 12.70 1.89 -25.33
N SER A 324 12.91 0.59 -25.10
CA SER A 324 12.91 -0.44 -26.15
C SER A 324 11.56 -0.59 -26.83
N THR A 325 10.46 -0.54 -26.07
CA THR A 325 9.10 -0.59 -26.64
C THR A 325 8.79 0.65 -27.48
N ARG A 326 9.22 1.85 -27.03
CA ARG A 326 9.10 3.08 -27.83
C ARG A 326 9.89 2.98 -29.14
N LEU A 327 11.09 2.40 -29.10
CA LEU A 327 11.89 2.13 -30.29
C LEU A 327 11.22 1.12 -31.22
N ALA A 328 10.63 0.04 -30.69
CA ALA A 328 9.88 -0.92 -31.48
C ALA A 328 8.70 -0.26 -32.20
N ASN A 329 7.96 0.62 -31.51
CA ASN A 329 6.89 1.40 -32.12
C ASN A 329 7.41 2.35 -33.21
N LEU A 330 8.54 3.04 -32.98
CA LEU A 330 9.16 3.88 -34.00
C LEU A 330 9.56 3.07 -35.25
N LEU A 331 10.15 1.89 -35.06
CA LEU A 331 10.53 0.98 -36.14
C LEU A 331 9.31 0.48 -36.94
N TYR A 332 8.19 0.22 -36.27
CA TYR A 332 6.93 -0.11 -36.95
C TYR A 332 6.43 1.06 -37.83
N LEU A 333 6.43 2.29 -37.28
CA LEU A 333 5.99 3.48 -38.02
C LEU A 333 6.87 3.78 -39.25
N THR A 334 8.14 3.39 -39.20
CA THR A 334 9.10 3.57 -40.30
C THR A 334 9.22 2.32 -41.19
N ASN A 335 8.26 1.39 -41.07
CA ASN A 335 8.13 0.17 -41.85
C ASN A 335 9.30 -0.82 -41.71
N SER A 336 10.08 -0.72 -40.62
CA SER A 336 11.12 -1.67 -40.24
C SER A 336 10.54 -2.81 -39.38
N ASN A 337 9.54 -3.52 -39.94
CA ASN A 337 8.64 -4.41 -39.18
C ASN A 337 9.35 -5.62 -38.56
N GLU A 338 10.35 -6.21 -39.22
CA GLU A 338 11.11 -7.34 -38.66
C GLU A 338 11.90 -6.93 -37.41
N GLU A 339 12.60 -5.79 -37.47
CA GLU A 339 13.33 -5.24 -36.31
C GLU A 339 12.37 -4.87 -35.17
N ALA A 340 11.22 -4.25 -35.51
CA ALA A 340 10.19 -3.88 -34.56
C ALA A 340 9.64 -5.12 -33.83
N SER A 341 9.28 -6.17 -34.59
CA SER A 341 8.74 -7.42 -34.05
C SER A 341 9.76 -8.14 -33.18
N ALA A 342 11.01 -8.25 -33.63
CA ALA A 342 12.09 -8.87 -32.85
C ALA A 342 12.35 -8.11 -31.53
N LEU A 343 12.33 -6.77 -31.56
CA LEU A 343 12.54 -5.96 -30.37
C LEU A 343 11.37 -6.06 -29.39
N ALA A 344 10.13 -5.98 -29.86
CA ALA A 344 8.93 -6.14 -29.02
C ALA A 344 8.84 -7.55 -28.42
N GLY A 345 9.19 -8.59 -29.19
CA GLY A 345 9.26 -9.97 -28.69
C GLY A 345 10.28 -10.14 -27.57
N ARG A 346 11.50 -9.59 -27.73
CA ARG A 346 12.51 -9.60 -26.65
C ARG A 346 12.05 -8.88 -25.38
N VAL A 347 11.31 -7.77 -25.53
CA VAL A 347 10.74 -7.07 -24.37
C VAL A 347 9.79 -7.99 -23.60
N LEU A 348 8.89 -8.71 -24.29
CA LEU A 348 7.97 -9.64 -23.64
C LEU A 348 8.70 -10.81 -22.96
N GLU A 349 9.70 -11.40 -23.62
CA GLU A 349 10.52 -12.48 -23.04
C GLU A 349 11.23 -12.04 -21.76
N GLU A 350 11.75 -10.81 -21.73
CA GLU A 350 12.44 -10.27 -20.56
C GLU A 350 11.46 -9.91 -19.43
N LEU A 351 10.23 -9.49 -19.75
CA LEU A 351 9.19 -9.16 -18.78
C LEU A 351 8.69 -10.39 -17.99
N ASP A 352 8.63 -11.57 -18.63
CA ASP A 352 8.21 -12.83 -17.98
C ASP A 352 9.22 -13.34 -16.93
N GLY A 353 10.46 -12.84 -16.96
CA GLY A 353 11.57 -13.33 -16.15
C GLY A 353 11.74 -12.71 -14.76
N SER A 354 11.02 -11.64 -14.39
CA SER A 354 11.51 -10.75 -13.30
C SER A 354 10.45 -10.27 -12.30
N GLY A 355 10.92 -9.93 -11.10
CA GLY A 355 10.14 -9.37 -9.98
C GLY A 355 9.89 -7.87 -10.12
N TYR A 356 9.26 -7.45 -11.21
CA TYR A 356 8.86 -6.05 -11.46
C TYR A 356 7.63 -5.63 -10.65
N ASP A 357 7.48 -4.32 -10.48
CA ASP A 357 6.20 -3.71 -10.15
C ASP A 357 5.12 -4.20 -11.14
N ALA A 358 3.94 -4.51 -10.58
CA ALA A 358 2.87 -5.14 -11.36
C ALA A 358 2.32 -4.18 -12.42
N ASP A 359 2.16 -2.90 -12.09
CA ASP A 359 1.54 -1.92 -12.98
C ASP A 359 2.46 -1.60 -14.16
N ASP A 360 3.76 -1.42 -13.90
CA ASP A 360 4.75 -1.14 -14.94
C ASP A 360 4.96 -2.32 -15.89
N ARG A 361 4.96 -3.55 -15.37
CA ARG A 361 5.02 -4.76 -16.19
C ARG A 361 3.83 -4.83 -17.15
N HIS A 362 2.64 -4.55 -16.64
CA HIS A 362 1.44 -4.55 -17.44
C HIS A 362 1.48 -3.45 -18.52
N LEU A 363 1.94 -2.25 -18.17
CA LEU A 363 2.06 -1.15 -19.12
C LEU A 363 3.04 -1.46 -20.26
N ILE A 364 4.26 -1.87 -19.94
CA ILE A 364 5.31 -2.17 -20.94
C ILE A 364 4.91 -3.38 -21.80
N GLY A 365 4.33 -4.41 -21.18
CA GLY A 365 3.85 -5.60 -21.89
C GLY A 365 2.72 -5.27 -22.87
N GLY A 366 1.76 -4.45 -22.44
CA GLY A 366 0.69 -3.96 -23.31
C GLY A 366 1.22 -3.16 -24.51
N GLU A 367 2.17 -2.26 -24.29
CA GLU A 367 2.75 -1.45 -25.37
C GLU A 367 3.52 -2.32 -26.39
N ALA A 368 4.23 -3.36 -25.93
CA ALA A 368 4.92 -4.29 -26.82
C ALA A 368 3.95 -5.16 -27.63
N LEU A 369 2.87 -5.63 -26.98
CA LEU A 369 1.80 -6.39 -27.64
C LEU A 369 1.08 -5.55 -28.70
N GLU A 370 0.88 -4.25 -28.48
CA GLU A 370 0.30 -3.37 -29.48
C GLU A 370 1.14 -3.28 -30.76
N VAL A 371 2.47 -3.18 -30.62
CA VAL A 371 3.37 -3.17 -31.80
C VAL A 371 3.21 -4.46 -32.59
N LEU A 372 3.22 -5.61 -31.90
CA LEU A 372 3.04 -6.92 -32.54
C LEU A 372 1.63 -7.09 -33.14
N ALA A 373 0.60 -6.56 -32.50
CA ALA A 373 -0.77 -6.58 -32.99
C ALA A 373 -0.90 -5.78 -34.30
N ASN A 374 -0.31 -4.59 -34.34
CA ASN A 374 -0.35 -3.72 -35.52
C ASN A 374 0.43 -4.32 -36.69
N ILE A 375 1.59 -4.94 -36.43
CA ILE A 375 2.35 -5.66 -37.47
C ILE A 375 1.52 -6.83 -38.02
N ALA A 376 0.97 -7.68 -37.13
CA ALA A 376 0.16 -8.82 -37.55
C ALA A 376 -1.05 -8.39 -38.39
N ALA A 377 -1.80 -7.38 -37.92
CA ALA A 377 -3.02 -6.92 -38.58
C ALA A 377 -2.76 -6.25 -39.94
N TYR A 378 -1.75 -5.36 -40.03
CA TYR A 378 -1.62 -4.42 -41.15
C TYR A 378 -0.41 -4.69 -42.06
N ARG A 379 0.55 -5.53 -41.63
CA ARG A 379 1.76 -5.87 -42.41
C ARG A 379 1.76 -7.32 -42.85
N ASP A 380 1.41 -8.20 -41.92
CA ASP A 380 1.32 -9.64 -42.21
C ASP A 380 -0.05 -10.04 -42.77
N TYR A 381 -1.01 -9.11 -42.76
CA TYR A 381 -2.40 -9.30 -43.18
C TYR A 381 -3.13 -10.43 -42.42
N ASP A 382 -2.67 -10.76 -41.21
CA ASP A 382 -3.30 -11.70 -40.29
C ASP A 382 -4.20 -10.93 -39.30
N LYS A 383 -5.41 -10.61 -39.78
CA LYS A 383 -6.42 -9.84 -39.02
C LYS A 383 -6.70 -10.48 -37.65
N GLN A 384 -6.82 -11.81 -37.58
CA GLN A 384 -7.14 -12.51 -36.35
C GLN A 384 -5.99 -12.46 -35.35
N ALA A 385 -4.76 -12.74 -35.79
CA ALA A 385 -3.60 -12.68 -34.92
C ALA A 385 -3.31 -11.25 -34.42
N GLY A 386 -3.68 -10.23 -35.19
CA GLY A 386 -3.67 -8.83 -34.77
C GLY A 386 -4.70 -8.55 -33.67
N ILE A 387 -5.95 -8.97 -33.88
CA ILE A 387 -7.04 -8.84 -32.90
C ILE A 387 -6.69 -9.54 -31.59
N ASP A 388 -6.22 -10.79 -31.65
CA ASP A 388 -5.88 -11.59 -30.46
C ASP A 388 -4.77 -10.95 -29.63
N ARG A 389 -3.77 -10.33 -30.28
CA ARG A 389 -2.69 -9.61 -29.59
C ARG A 389 -3.16 -8.28 -29.01
N MET A 390 -4.03 -7.57 -29.72
CA MET A 390 -4.61 -6.31 -29.21
C MET A 390 -5.51 -6.55 -28.00
N LEU A 391 -6.24 -7.66 -27.97
CA LEU A 391 -7.01 -8.09 -26.80
C LEU A 391 -6.09 -8.38 -25.60
N GLN A 392 -4.97 -9.07 -25.81
CA GLN A 392 -3.96 -9.25 -24.76
C GLN A 392 -3.39 -7.91 -24.26
N ALA A 393 -3.13 -6.95 -25.15
CA ALA A 393 -2.69 -5.62 -24.76
C ALA A 393 -3.74 -4.89 -23.89
N ILE A 394 -5.03 -5.01 -24.24
CA ILE A 394 -6.14 -4.46 -23.45
C ILE A 394 -6.22 -5.10 -22.05
N ASP A 395 -6.03 -6.42 -21.95
CA ASP A 395 -6.01 -7.12 -20.67
C ASP A 395 -4.87 -6.58 -19.77
N HIS A 396 -3.68 -6.39 -20.36
CA HIS A 396 -2.55 -5.74 -19.70
C HIS A 396 -2.92 -4.34 -19.18
N TYR A 397 -3.46 -3.45 -20.02
CA TYR A 397 -3.82 -2.11 -19.55
C TYR A 397 -4.93 -2.09 -18.50
N THR A 398 -5.86 -3.03 -18.59
CA THR A 398 -6.93 -3.20 -17.58
C THR A 398 -6.34 -3.57 -16.22
N LEU A 399 -5.27 -4.38 -16.19
CA LEU A 399 -4.60 -4.78 -14.96
C LEU A 399 -3.73 -3.68 -14.36
N SER A 400 -3.18 -2.76 -15.16
CA SER A 400 -2.36 -1.61 -14.71
C SER A 400 -3.13 -0.46 -14.02
N GLY A 401 -4.41 -0.66 -13.71
CA GLY A 401 -5.23 0.30 -12.96
C GLY A 401 -5.38 1.67 -13.65
N GLU A 402 -5.30 2.76 -12.87
CA GLU A 402 -5.48 4.12 -13.41
C GLU A 402 -4.35 4.52 -14.38
N GLY A 403 -3.12 4.01 -14.18
CA GLY A 403 -1.95 4.32 -15.00
C GLY A 403 -2.10 3.91 -16.47
N GLY A 404 -2.86 2.85 -16.75
CA GLY A 404 -3.14 2.36 -18.10
C GLY A 404 -4.38 2.93 -18.76
N THR A 405 -5.17 3.80 -18.11
CA THR A 405 -6.48 4.24 -18.65
C THR A 405 -6.37 4.89 -20.05
N ARG A 406 -5.31 5.66 -20.28
CA ARG A 406 -5.05 6.31 -21.57
C ARG A 406 -4.68 5.28 -22.64
N GLN A 407 -3.78 4.36 -22.31
CA GLN A 407 -3.32 3.31 -23.20
C GLN A 407 -4.46 2.33 -23.52
N LEU A 408 -5.28 1.99 -22.52
CA LEU A 408 -6.50 1.20 -22.68
C LEU A 408 -7.43 1.83 -23.71
N ALA A 409 -7.74 3.12 -23.58
CA ALA A 409 -8.61 3.80 -24.54
C ALA A 409 -8.03 3.79 -25.96
N ARG A 410 -6.72 4.01 -26.10
CA ARG A 410 -6.03 3.95 -27.39
C ARG A 410 -6.06 2.55 -28.01
N ALA A 411 -5.82 1.51 -27.21
CA ALA A 411 -5.88 0.11 -27.64
C ALA A 411 -7.30 -0.30 -28.03
N GLN A 412 -8.32 0.13 -27.28
CA GLN A 412 -9.73 -0.08 -27.61
C GLN A 412 -10.12 0.60 -28.93
N THR A 413 -9.64 1.82 -29.18
CA THR A 413 -9.85 2.50 -30.47
C THR A 413 -9.23 1.71 -31.62
N GLN A 414 -7.99 1.25 -31.48
CA GLN A 414 -7.31 0.46 -32.51
C GLN A 414 -7.99 -0.89 -32.74
N LEU A 415 -8.41 -1.57 -31.67
CA LEU A 415 -9.17 -2.81 -31.77
C LEU A 415 -10.51 -2.60 -32.48
N GLY A 416 -11.20 -1.49 -32.20
CA GLY A 416 -12.42 -1.12 -32.90
C GLY A 416 -12.18 -0.95 -34.41
N THR A 417 -11.07 -0.33 -34.79
CA THR A 417 -10.65 -0.25 -36.20
C THR A 417 -10.36 -1.63 -36.79
N MET A 418 -9.64 -2.50 -36.07
CA MET A 418 -9.35 -3.87 -36.53
C MET A 418 -10.63 -4.68 -36.77
N TYR A 419 -11.60 -4.63 -35.84
CA TYR A 419 -12.90 -5.28 -36.02
C TYR A 419 -13.68 -4.69 -37.20
N SER A 420 -13.58 -3.38 -37.45
CA SER A 420 -14.20 -2.79 -38.64
C SER A 420 -13.64 -3.37 -39.94
N TYR A 421 -12.32 -3.65 -40.00
CA TYR A 421 -11.70 -4.29 -41.17
C TYR A 421 -11.94 -5.80 -41.24
N ALA A 422 -12.39 -6.41 -40.15
CA ALA A 422 -12.83 -7.80 -40.08
C ALA A 422 -14.35 -7.96 -40.34
N ASP A 423 -15.04 -6.88 -40.70
CA ASP A 423 -16.50 -6.82 -40.91
C ASP A 423 -17.33 -7.15 -39.63
N GLU A 424 -16.71 -7.04 -38.45
CA GLU A 424 -17.36 -7.24 -37.15
C GLU A 424 -17.83 -5.90 -36.57
N SER A 425 -18.71 -5.22 -37.30
CA SER A 425 -19.13 -3.84 -37.02
C SER A 425 -19.72 -3.61 -35.62
N ASP A 426 -20.46 -4.57 -35.07
CA ASP A 426 -21.01 -4.46 -33.71
C ASP A 426 -19.93 -4.46 -32.62
N LEU A 427 -18.92 -5.32 -32.76
CA LEU A 427 -17.78 -5.34 -31.85
C LEU A 427 -16.94 -4.07 -31.99
N ALA A 428 -16.74 -3.60 -33.23
CA ALA A 428 -16.06 -2.33 -33.48
C ALA A 428 -16.73 -1.15 -32.76
N ILE A 429 -18.07 -1.04 -32.86
CA ILE A 429 -18.85 0.01 -32.20
C ILE A 429 -18.80 -0.11 -30.66
N ASP A 430 -18.85 -1.32 -30.11
CA ASP A 430 -18.74 -1.55 -28.66
C ASP A 430 -17.37 -1.08 -28.13
N TYR A 431 -16.27 -1.52 -28.75
CA TYR A 431 -14.93 -1.12 -28.32
C TYR A 431 -14.68 0.38 -28.48
N LEU A 432 -15.14 1.00 -29.57
CA LEU A 432 -15.06 2.46 -29.74
C LEU A 432 -15.87 3.21 -28.68
N SER A 433 -17.06 2.70 -28.31
CA SER A 433 -17.88 3.32 -27.25
C SER A 433 -17.20 3.24 -25.88
N ARG A 434 -16.56 2.11 -25.56
CA ARG A 434 -15.74 1.96 -24.35
C ARG A 434 -14.54 2.90 -24.35
N ALA A 435 -13.86 3.03 -25.49
CA ALA A 435 -12.75 3.96 -25.65
C ALA A 435 -13.18 5.41 -25.40
N ILE A 436 -14.31 5.84 -25.99
CA ILE A 436 -14.88 7.17 -25.80
C ILE A 436 -15.17 7.42 -24.32
N THR A 437 -15.82 6.49 -23.61
CA THR A 437 -16.09 6.63 -22.17
C THR A 437 -14.81 6.81 -21.35
N ASN A 438 -13.75 6.04 -21.65
CA ASN A 438 -12.46 6.18 -20.98
C ASN A 438 -11.79 7.53 -21.29
N LEU A 439 -11.87 8.01 -22.53
CA LEU A 439 -11.34 9.31 -22.94
C LEU A 439 -12.08 10.47 -22.27
N GLU A 440 -13.40 10.40 -22.17
CA GLU A 440 -14.22 11.40 -21.47
C GLU A 440 -13.89 11.46 -19.99
N ARG A 441 -13.69 10.30 -19.35
CA ARG A 441 -13.29 10.25 -17.93
C ARG A 441 -11.92 10.91 -17.71
N PHE A 442 -10.98 10.70 -18.62
CA PHE A 442 -9.60 11.18 -18.45
C PHE A 442 -9.41 12.64 -18.86
N HIS A 443 -9.98 13.07 -20.00
CA HIS A 443 -9.75 14.40 -20.57
C HIS A 443 -10.95 15.36 -20.43
N GLY A 444 -12.12 14.84 -20.07
CA GLY A 444 -13.39 15.55 -20.22
C GLY A 444 -13.97 15.44 -21.65
N PRO A 445 -15.26 15.76 -21.83
CA PRO A 445 -15.99 15.53 -23.09
C PRO A 445 -15.55 16.45 -24.24
N ASN A 446 -14.94 17.60 -23.96
CA ASN A 446 -14.52 18.56 -24.98
C ASN A 446 -13.03 18.38 -25.35
N HIS A 447 -12.54 17.16 -25.51
CA HIS A 447 -11.13 16.90 -25.87
C HIS A 447 -11.01 16.32 -27.28
N ILE A 448 -9.93 16.65 -27.99
CA ILE A 448 -9.68 16.22 -29.37
C ILE A 448 -9.74 14.69 -29.53
N ASN A 449 -9.22 13.94 -28.57
CA ASN A 449 -9.25 12.47 -28.61
C ASN A 449 -10.68 11.91 -28.47
N VAL A 450 -11.56 12.56 -27.70
CA VAL A 450 -12.97 12.15 -27.58
C VAL A 450 -13.67 12.34 -28.93
N ALA A 451 -13.48 13.50 -29.57
CA ALA A 451 -14.01 13.76 -30.91
C ALA A 451 -13.48 12.76 -31.95
N ASN A 452 -12.21 12.36 -31.86
CA ASN A 452 -11.63 11.35 -32.74
C ASN A 452 -12.27 9.96 -32.53
N GLY A 453 -12.47 9.55 -31.29
CA GLY A 453 -13.17 8.29 -30.98
C GLY A 453 -14.60 8.27 -31.53
N ILE A 454 -15.34 9.38 -31.35
CA ILE A 454 -16.71 9.54 -31.88
C ILE A 454 -16.71 9.53 -33.41
N GLN A 455 -15.75 10.22 -34.05
CA GLN A 455 -15.60 10.22 -35.50
C GLN A 455 -15.34 8.80 -36.05
N ASN A 456 -14.47 8.04 -35.40
CA ASN A 456 -14.19 6.66 -35.78
C ASN A 456 -15.43 5.78 -35.61
N ARG A 457 -16.22 5.95 -34.54
CA ARG A 457 -17.51 5.27 -34.38
C ARG A 457 -18.46 5.62 -35.51
N GLY A 458 -18.58 6.90 -35.86
CA GLY A 458 -19.41 7.35 -36.99
C GLY A 458 -18.98 6.75 -38.33
N LEU A 459 -17.68 6.59 -38.57
CA LEU A 459 -17.17 5.92 -39.77
C LEU A 459 -17.58 4.43 -39.82
N VAL A 460 -17.44 3.71 -38.70
CA VAL A 460 -17.84 2.30 -38.61
C VAL A 460 -19.35 2.14 -38.76
N GLU A 461 -20.15 2.98 -38.09
CA GLU A 461 -21.60 3.01 -38.25
C GLU A 461 -22.00 3.25 -39.70
N PHE A 462 -21.30 4.14 -40.41
CA PHE A 462 -21.57 4.41 -41.82
C PHE A 462 -21.26 3.21 -42.71
N ARG A 463 -20.09 2.57 -42.54
CA ARG A 463 -19.72 1.34 -43.27
C ARG A 463 -20.69 0.19 -43.01
N ALA A 464 -21.25 0.10 -41.81
CA ALA A 464 -22.26 -0.88 -41.43
C ALA A 464 -23.68 -0.54 -41.94
N GLY A 465 -23.84 0.51 -42.76
CA GLY A 465 -25.14 0.97 -43.28
C GLY A 465 -26.05 1.64 -42.25
N ARG A 466 -25.53 1.99 -41.05
CA ARG A 466 -26.28 2.65 -39.96
C ARG A 466 -26.25 4.17 -40.13
N THR A 467 -26.68 4.66 -41.29
CA THR A 467 -26.50 6.07 -41.70
C THR A 467 -27.04 7.09 -40.69
N GLU A 468 -28.20 6.83 -40.06
CA GLU A 468 -28.75 7.73 -39.03
C GLU A 468 -27.93 7.77 -37.73
N GLN A 469 -27.28 6.66 -37.36
CA GLN A 469 -26.38 6.62 -36.19
C GLN A 469 -25.08 7.37 -36.53
N ALA A 470 -24.53 7.09 -37.71
CA ALA A 470 -23.34 7.76 -38.22
C ALA A 470 -23.51 9.28 -38.29
N ALA A 471 -24.66 9.77 -38.78
CA ALA A 471 -24.96 11.20 -38.83
C ALA A 471 -24.89 11.83 -37.43
N ARG A 472 -25.54 11.22 -36.43
CA ARG A 472 -25.50 11.70 -35.05
C ARG A 472 -24.09 11.70 -34.47
N SER A 473 -23.32 10.63 -34.65
CA SER A 473 -21.93 10.54 -34.20
C SER A 473 -21.07 11.64 -34.85
N ILE A 474 -21.19 11.88 -36.16
CA ILE A 474 -20.39 12.90 -36.84
C ILE A 474 -20.81 14.33 -36.47
N GLU A 475 -22.09 14.61 -36.28
CA GLU A 475 -22.55 15.89 -35.74
C GLU A 475 -21.98 16.15 -34.34
N GLU A 476 -21.98 15.12 -33.48
CA GLU A 476 -21.38 15.19 -32.14
C GLU A 476 -19.86 15.48 -32.20
N ALA A 477 -19.13 14.77 -33.07
CA ALA A 477 -17.70 14.99 -33.28
C ALA A 477 -17.40 16.41 -33.81
N LEU A 478 -18.19 16.91 -34.77
CA LEU A 478 -18.06 18.26 -35.30
C LEU A 478 -18.30 19.33 -34.23
N VAL A 479 -19.29 19.15 -33.35
CA VAL A 479 -19.53 20.09 -32.23
C VAL A 479 -18.31 20.17 -31.33
N THR A 480 -17.68 19.05 -31.01
CA THR A 480 -16.49 19.02 -30.16
C THR A 480 -15.26 19.59 -30.87
N TYR A 481 -15.00 19.19 -32.12
CA TYR A 481 -13.87 19.71 -32.89
C TYR A 481 -13.95 21.23 -33.10
N ASN A 482 -15.13 21.78 -33.43
CA ASN A 482 -15.30 23.23 -33.60
C ASN A 482 -15.05 24.05 -32.32
N ARG A 483 -15.04 23.41 -31.14
CA ARG A 483 -14.69 24.09 -29.88
C ARG A 483 -13.19 24.17 -29.63
N VAL A 484 -12.42 23.20 -30.12
CA VAL A 484 -11.02 23.00 -29.71
C VAL A 484 -10.01 23.10 -30.85
N LEU A 485 -10.47 23.08 -32.09
CA LEU A 485 -9.62 23.16 -33.28
C LEU A 485 -9.87 24.45 -34.05
N GLU A 486 -8.82 24.94 -34.70
CA GLU A 486 -8.93 25.99 -35.70
C GLU A 486 -9.68 25.46 -36.94
N PRO A 487 -10.40 26.32 -37.69
CA PRO A 487 -11.16 25.91 -38.87
C PRO A 487 -10.34 25.21 -39.96
N SER A 488 -9.04 25.50 -40.05
CA SER A 488 -8.10 24.89 -41.00
C SER A 488 -7.51 23.56 -40.52
N HIS A 489 -7.89 23.06 -39.35
CA HIS A 489 -7.28 21.84 -38.81
C HIS A 489 -7.68 20.60 -39.66
N PRO A 490 -6.73 19.76 -40.11
CA PRO A 490 -7.00 18.61 -40.97
C PRO A 490 -8.06 17.63 -40.45
N ASN A 491 -8.08 17.35 -39.14
CA ASN A 491 -9.11 16.49 -38.55
C ASN A 491 -10.53 17.03 -38.73
N LEU A 492 -10.72 18.35 -38.68
CA LEU A 492 -12.03 18.97 -38.91
C LEU A 492 -12.42 18.86 -40.39
N ALA A 493 -11.47 19.09 -41.31
CA ALA A 493 -11.67 18.90 -42.74
C ALA A 493 -12.07 17.44 -43.08
N ARG A 494 -11.37 16.46 -42.50
CA ARG A 494 -11.69 15.04 -42.68
C ARG A 494 -13.04 14.65 -42.09
N THR A 495 -13.43 15.28 -40.99
CA THR A 495 -14.77 15.08 -40.40
C THR A 495 -15.85 15.66 -41.33
N HIS A 496 -15.60 16.79 -41.98
CA HIS A 496 -16.51 17.35 -42.98
C HIS A 496 -16.62 16.47 -44.24
N LEU A 497 -15.52 15.87 -44.70
CA LEU A 497 -15.55 14.87 -45.77
C LEU A 497 -16.46 13.69 -45.41
N LEU A 498 -16.27 13.10 -44.23
CA LEU A 498 -17.12 12.00 -43.77
C LEU A 498 -18.59 12.43 -43.60
N HIS A 499 -18.83 13.63 -43.07
CA HIS A 499 -20.17 14.19 -42.95
C HIS A 499 -20.86 14.32 -44.31
N GLY A 500 -20.16 14.83 -45.34
CA GLY A 500 -20.72 14.95 -46.67
C GLY A 500 -21.09 13.59 -47.28
N ARG A 501 -20.24 12.57 -47.10
CA ARG A 501 -20.56 11.19 -47.53
C ARG A 501 -21.83 10.66 -46.87
N ILE A 502 -21.99 10.86 -45.56
CA ILE A 502 -23.19 10.44 -44.80
C ILE A 502 -24.43 11.21 -45.25
N LEU A 503 -24.31 12.51 -45.51
CA LEU A 503 -25.42 13.34 -46.01
C LEU A 503 -25.87 12.90 -47.40
N ALA A 504 -24.93 12.60 -48.31
CA ALA A 504 -25.24 12.08 -49.64
C ALA A 504 -25.96 10.73 -49.58
N ALA A 505 -25.49 9.81 -48.75
CA ALA A 505 -26.16 8.52 -48.52
C ALA A 505 -27.57 8.67 -47.91
N SER A 506 -27.84 9.80 -47.24
CA SER A 506 -29.16 10.14 -46.70
C SER A 506 -30.05 10.92 -47.70
N GLY A 507 -29.57 11.16 -48.93
CA GLY A 507 -30.26 11.96 -49.95
C GLY A 507 -30.20 13.47 -49.73
N ASN A 508 -29.42 13.98 -48.77
CA ASN A 508 -29.22 15.42 -48.57
C ASN A 508 -28.02 15.92 -49.37
N PHE A 509 -28.18 16.01 -50.69
CA PHE A 509 -27.11 16.39 -51.61
C PHE A 509 -26.61 17.83 -51.40
N ALA A 510 -27.51 18.78 -51.14
CA ALA A 510 -27.13 20.16 -50.85
C ALA A 510 -26.25 20.27 -49.61
N GLY A 511 -26.60 19.54 -48.54
CA GLY A 511 -25.77 19.46 -47.33
C GLY A 511 -24.43 18.75 -47.58
N SER A 512 -24.43 17.70 -48.40
CA SER A 512 -23.21 17.01 -48.81
C SER A 512 -22.24 17.95 -49.53
N GLU A 513 -22.72 18.70 -50.52
CA GLU A 513 -21.89 19.64 -51.27
C GLU A 513 -21.30 20.74 -50.35
N GLU A 514 -22.09 21.28 -49.43
CA GLU A 514 -21.60 22.25 -48.44
C GLU A 514 -20.48 21.65 -47.58
N ALA A 515 -20.67 20.42 -47.09
CA ALA A 515 -19.67 19.72 -46.29
C ALA A 515 -18.38 19.41 -47.09
N MET A 516 -18.51 18.96 -48.34
CA MET A 516 -17.37 18.71 -49.24
C MET A 516 -16.56 19.99 -49.50
N ARG A 517 -17.23 21.12 -49.75
CA ARG A 517 -16.55 22.41 -49.92
C ARG A 517 -15.79 22.85 -48.66
N LYS A 518 -16.36 22.63 -47.47
CA LYS A 518 -15.67 22.88 -46.20
C LYS A 518 -14.44 21.99 -46.03
N ALA A 519 -14.54 20.71 -46.40
CA ALA A 519 -13.43 19.78 -46.37
C ALA A 519 -12.29 20.21 -47.31
N ILE A 520 -12.60 20.54 -48.58
CA ILE A 520 -11.63 21.04 -49.56
C ILE A 520 -10.93 22.30 -49.03
N ALA A 521 -11.68 23.30 -48.56
CA ALA A 521 -11.11 24.54 -48.05
C ALA A 521 -10.21 24.31 -46.82
N GLY A 522 -10.61 23.39 -45.93
CA GLY A 522 -9.80 23.01 -44.76
C GLY A 522 -8.50 22.32 -45.14
N PHE A 523 -8.55 21.35 -46.06
CA PHE A 523 -7.35 20.67 -46.55
C PHE A 523 -6.42 21.60 -47.34
N GLU A 524 -6.98 22.48 -48.19
CA GLU A 524 -6.20 23.48 -48.93
C GLU A 524 -5.49 24.46 -47.99
N ALA A 525 -6.16 24.89 -46.91
CA ALA A 525 -5.55 25.74 -45.90
C ALA A 525 -4.43 25.02 -45.12
N ALA A 526 -4.57 23.71 -44.87
CA ALA A 526 -3.60 22.94 -44.10
C ALA A 526 -2.37 22.50 -44.92
N TYR A 527 -2.58 22.08 -46.16
CA TYR A 527 -1.59 21.37 -46.97
C TYR A 527 -1.25 22.08 -48.29
N GLY A 528 -1.99 23.13 -48.65
CA GLY A 528 -1.93 23.75 -49.97
C GLY A 528 -2.84 23.07 -50.99
N PRO A 529 -2.91 23.59 -52.22
CA PRO A 529 -3.91 23.21 -53.22
C PRO A 529 -3.69 21.82 -53.85
N ASN A 530 -2.47 21.28 -53.78
CA ASN A 530 -2.11 20.00 -54.39
C ASN A 530 -1.89 18.95 -53.30
N HIS A 531 -2.97 18.49 -52.67
CA HIS A 531 -2.93 17.44 -51.64
C HIS A 531 -3.94 16.34 -51.95
N GLU A 532 -3.59 15.08 -51.66
CA GLU A 532 -4.40 13.91 -52.02
C GLU A 532 -5.81 13.94 -51.44
N GLU A 533 -5.97 14.39 -50.18
CA GLU A 533 -7.27 14.50 -49.52
C GLU A 533 -8.23 15.47 -50.24
N ILE A 534 -7.71 16.47 -50.97
CA ILE A 534 -8.53 17.37 -51.80
C ILE A 534 -9.05 16.61 -53.03
N ALA A 535 -8.17 15.85 -53.70
CA ALA A 535 -8.55 15.04 -54.86
C ALA A 535 -9.58 13.97 -54.48
N ILE A 536 -9.37 13.26 -53.37
CA ILE A 536 -10.33 12.28 -52.83
C ILE A 536 -11.69 12.94 -52.55
N THR A 537 -11.69 14.11 -51.90
CA THR A 537 -12.93 14.85 -51.62
C THR A 537 -13.65 15.24 -52.91
N ARG A 538 -12.91 15.61 -53.96
CA ARG A 538 -13.46 15.93 -55.28
C ARG A 538 -14.00 14.72 -56.02
N ILE A 539 -13.36 13.55 -55.89
CA ILE A 539 -13.86 12.29 -56.46
C ILE A 539 -15.23 11.95 -55.87
N TYR A 540 -15.37 11.99 -54.53
CA TYR A 540 -16.67 11.76 -53.90
C TYR A 540 -17.70 12.82 -54.29
N LEU A 541 -17.32 14.10 -54.36
CA LEU A 541 -18.21 15.14 -54.84
C LEU A 541 -18.69 14.88 -56.27
N GLY A 542 -17.78 14.49 -57.17
CA GLY A 542 -18.09 14.14 -58.55
C GLY A 542 -19.02 12.93 -58.65
N GLN A 543 -18.80 11.90 -57.83
CA GLN A 543 -19.71 10.76 -57.71
C GLN A 543 -21.12 11.20 -57.31
N PHE A 544 -21.25 12.04 -56.28
CA PHE A 544 -22.56 12.50 -55.80
C PHE A 544 -23.27 13.38 -56.83
N GLN A 545 -22.53 14.25 -57.53
CA GLN A 545 -23.06 15.05 -58.63
C GLN A 545 -23.55 14.17 -59.80
N ALA A 546 -22.80 13.12 -60.14
CA ALA A 546 -23.20 12.17 -61.18
C ALA A 546 -24.52 11.45 -60.83
N ASN A 547 -24.66 11.00 -59.58
CA ASN A 547 -25.87 10.34 -59.09
C ASN A 547 -27.11 11.25 -59.11
N GLU A 548 -26.92 12.57 -58.97
CA GLU A 548 -27.97 13.59 -59.09
C GLU A 548 -28.22 14.05 -60.54
N GLY A 549 -27.49 13.49 -61.51
CA GLY A 549 -27.59 13.88 -62.93
C GLY A 549 -26.92 15.20 -63.27
N LEU A 550 -26.11 15.77 -62.37
CA LEU A 550 -25.28 16.96 -62.60
C LEU A 550 -23.98 16.58 -63.31
N ILE A 551 -24.10 16.04 -64.52
CA ILE A 551 -23.00 15.38 -65.24
C ILE A 551 -21.84 16.34 -65.56
N GLU A 552 -22.13 17.59 -65.93
CA GLU A 552 -21.08 18.59 -66.21
C GLU A 552 -20.25 18.92 -64.97
N ASP A 553 -20.92 19.14 -63.83
CA ASP A 553 -20.26 19.42 -62.55
C ASP A 553 -19.45 18.21 -62.07
N ALA A 554 -19.97 17.00 -62.27
CA ALA A 554 -19.27 15.76 -61.93
C ALA A 554 -17.94 15.63 -62.68
N PHE A 555 -17.93 15.85 -64.00
CA PHE A 555 -16.70 15.83 -64.78
C PHE A 555 -15.73 16.95 -64.38
N ALA A 556 -16.22 18.15 -64.06
CA ALA A 556 -15.37 19.22 -63.54
C ALA A 556 -14.67 18.80 -62.23
N SER A 557 -15.40 18.18 -61.30
CA SER A 557 -14.83 17.65 -60.06
C SER A 557 -13.77 16.57 -60.32
N PHE A 558 -14.03 15.63 -61.23
CA PHE A 558 -13.06 14.60 -61.62
C PHE A 558 -11.83 15.16 -62.33
N ASP A 559 -11.98 16.17 -63.19
CA ASP A 559 -10.86 16.80 -63.89
C ASP A 559 -9.95 17.56 -62.92
N GLU A 560 -10.52 18.22 -61.91
CA GLU A 560 -9.74 18.86 -60.84
C GLU A 560 -9.01 17.81 -59.97
N ALA A 561 -9.67 16.70 -59.61
CA ALA A 561 -9.00 15.59 -58.92
C ALA A 561 -7.86 15.00 -59.76
N LYS A 562 -8.08 14.82 -61.06
CA LYS A 562 -7.06 14.36 -62.01
C LYS A 562 -5.85 15.29 -62.01
N SER A 563 -6.05 16.59 -62.10
CA SER A 563 -4.96 17.57 -62.12
C SER A 563 -4.09 17.48 -60.86
N ILE A 564 -4.70 17.22 -59.71
CA ILE A 564 -3.97 17.03 -58.45
C ILE A 564 -3.20 15.71 -58.50
N TYR A 565 -3.83 14.60 -58.86
CA TYR A 565 -3.16 13.29 -58.95
C TYR A 565 -2.02 13.29 -59.96
N ASP A 566 -2.18 13.90 -61.14
CA ASP A 566 -1.10 14.02 -62.15
C ASP A 566 0.12 14.80 -61.62
N THR A 567 -0.07 15.63 -60.59
CA THR A 567 1.01 16.37 -59.91
C THR A 567 1.68 15.54 -58.81
N LEU A 568 0.91 14.69 -58.12
CA LEU A 568 1.35 13.96 -56.93
C LEU A 568 1.92 12.58 -57.23
N PHE A 569 1.38 11.91 -58.24
CA PHE A 569 1.61 10.49 -58.45
C PHE A 569 2.09 10.19 -59.87
N PRO A 570 2.90 9.13 -60.05
CA PRO A 570 3.18 8.61 -61.38
C PRO A 570 1.91 8.01 -62.01
N PRO A 571 1.81 7.94 -63.34
CA PRO A 571 0.57 7.53 -64.04
C PRO A 571 0.05 6.13 -63.71
N ASP A 572 0.90 5.24 -63.20
CA ASP A 572 0.59 3.86 -62.80
C ASP A 572 0.17 3.73 -61.33
N HIS A 573 0.09 4.82 -60.58
CA HIS A 573 -0.33 4.80 -59.19
C HIS A 573 -1.83 4.44 -59.07
N ALA A 574 -2.18 3.60 -58.08
CA ALA A 574 -3.54 3.08 -57.87
C ALA A 574 -4.63 4.17 -57.82
N ASN A 575 -4.32 5.35 -57.28
CA ASN A 575 -5.24 6.50 -57.20
C ASN A 575 -5.74 6.97 -58.59
N HIS A 576 -4.94 6.81 -59.65
CA HIS A 576 -5.42 7.08 -61.01
C HIS A 576 -6.46 6.05 -61.45
N GLY A 577 -6.32 4.80 -61.02
CA GLY A 577 -7.28 3.75 -61.29
C GLY A 577 -8.64 4.01 -60.61
N ASP A 578 -8.61 4.34 -59.32
CA ASP A 578 -9.79 4.72 -58.53
C ASP A 578 -10.54 5.91 -59.16
N LEU A 579 -9.82 6.96 -59.55
CA LEU A 579 -10.40 8.09 -60.26
C LEU A 579 -11.11 7.67 -61.56
N LEU A 580 -10.54 6.74 -62.33
CA LEU A 580 -11.16 6.25 -63.56
C LEU A 580 -12.44 5.46 -63.29
N VAL A 581 -12.44 4.61 -62.25
CA VAL A 581 -13.62 3.85 -61.80
C VAL A 581 -14.75 4.80 -61.38
N TYR A 582 -14.46 5.78 -60.52
CA TYR A 582 -15.48 6.75 -60.12
C TYR A 582 -15.95 7.64 -61.27
N ARG A 583 -15.05 8.00 -62.20
CA ARG A 583 -15.43 8.76 -63.41
C ARG A 583 -16.33 7.94 -64.33
N ALA A 584 -16.21 6.61 -64.36
CA ALA A 584 -17.10 5.73 -65.12
C ALA A 584 -18.57 5.87 -64.69
N ILE A 585 -18.84 6.19 -63.42
CA ILE A 585 -20.19 6.48 -62.91
C ILE A 585 -20.82 7.64 -63.68
N ALA A 586 -20.09 8.75 -63.84
CA ALA A 586 -20.57 9.91 -64.61
C ALA A 586 -20.71 9.60 -66.11
N ILE A 587 -19.80 8.82 -66.69
CA ILE A 587 -19.88 8.40 -68.10
C ILE A 587 -21.15 7.56 -68.33
N ASN A 588 -21.42 6.58 -67.46
CA ASN A 588 -22.62 5.77 -67.55
C ASN A 588 -23.89 6.62 -67.37
N ALA A 589 -23.90 7.52 -66.39
CA ALA A 589 -25.02 8.44 -66.16
C ALA A 589 -25.26 9.42 -67.33
N SER A 590 -24.24 9.69 -68.16
CA SER A 590 -24.36 10.45 -69.42
C SER A 590 -24.97 9.64 -70.57
N GLY A 591 -25.15 8.32 -70.39
CA GLY A 591 -25.75 7.41 -71.36
C GLY A 591 -24.75 6.59 -72.19
N ASP A 592 -23.44 6.74 -71.97
CA ASP A 592 -22.40 5.99 -72.69
C ASP A 592 -21.88 4.80 -71.87
N LYS A 593 -22.68 3.74 -71.81
CA LYS A 593 -22.30 2.51 -71.07
C LYS A 593 -21.01 1.87 -71.61
N THR A 594 -20.70 2.00 -72.90
CA THR A 594 -19.50 1.38 -73.48
C THR A 594 -18.25 2.08 -72.97
N ALA A 595 -18.21 3.41 -73.05
CA ALA A 595 -17.09 4.18 -72.52
C ALA A 595 -16.96 4.07 -70.99
N ALA A 596 -18.06 3.86 -70.26
CA ALA A 596 -18.00 3.60 -68.83
C ALA A 596 -17.29 2.27 -68.51
N LEU A 597 -17.64 1.19 -69.22
CA LEU A 597 -16.96 -0.11 -69.06
C LEU A 597 -15.48 -0.03 -69.45
N GLU A 598 -15.13 0.68 -70.53
CA GLU A 598 -13.73 0.90 -70.91
C GLU A 598 -12.94 1.66 -69.83
N ALA A 599 -13.54 2.67 -69.21
CA ALA A 599 -12.93 3.41 -68.10
C ALA A 599 -12.75 2.53 -66.86
N CYS A 600 -13.73 1.69 -66.55
CA CYS A 600 -13.65 0.70 -65.47
C CYS A 600 -12.52 -0.31 -65.70
N ASP A 601 -12.44 -0.91 -66.88
CA ASP A 601 -11.40 -1.88 -67.22
C ASP A 601 -10.00 -1.25 -67.09
N ALA A 602 -9.82 -0.03 -67.61
CA ALA A 602 -8.57 0.70 -67.48
C ALA A 602 -8.23 1.04 -66.02
N GLY A 603 -9.23 1.44 -65.23
CA GLY A 603 -9.05 1.76 -63.81
C GLY A 603 -8.64 0.53 -62.99
N LEU A 604 -9.38 -0.57 -63.15
CA LEU A 604 -9.11 -1.83 -62.46
C LEU A 604 -7.80 -2.49 -62.92
N GLU A 605 -7.36 -2.29 -64.17
CA GLU A 605 -6.03 -2.73 -64.62
C GLU A 605 -4.92 -2.07 -63.81
N ILE A 606 -4.98 -0.74 -63.63
CA ILE A 606 -4.01 0.01 -62.82
C ILE A 606 -4.04 -0.47 -61.36
N MET A 607 -5.24 -0.61 -60.78
CA MET A 607 -5.37 -1.02 -59.38
C MET A 607 -4.90 -2.45 -59.15
N ARG A 608 -5.26 -3.42 -60.00
CA ARG A 608 -4.81 -4.83 -59.86
C ARG A 608 -3.30 -5.00 -60.04
N ALA A 609 -2.65 -4.08 -60.75
CA ALA A 609 -1.20 -4.07 -60.91
C ALA A 609 -0.46 -3.56 -59.65
N THR A 610 -1.12 -2.79 -58.80
CA THR A 610 -0.47 -2.04 -57.70
C THR A 610 -1.02 -2.35 -56.30
N VAL A 611 -2.23 -2.88 -56.21
CA VAL A 611 -2.93 -3.20 -54.96
C VAL A 611 -2.98 -4.73 -54.78
N PRO A 612 -2.67 -5.27 -53.59
CA PRO A 612 -2.78 -6.69 -53.31
C PRO A 612 -4.21 -7.23 -53.52
N GLN A 613 -4.29 -8.50 -53.96
CA GLN A 613 -5.57 -9.20 -54.08
C GLN A 613 -6.21 -9.39 -52.69
N GLY A 614 -7.53 -9.19 -52.61
CA GLY A 614 -8.30 -9.23 -51.36
C GLY A 614 -8.20 -7.96 -50.49
N ASP A 615 -7.63 -6.89 -51.02
CA ASP A 615 -7.72 -5.57 -50.39
C ASP A 615 -9.14 -5.01 -50.55
N ALA A 616 -9.72 -4.54 -49.45
CA ALA A 616 -11.10 -4.06 -49.42
C ALA A 616 -11.35 -2.87 -50.37
N TRP A 617 -10.35 -2.02 -50.62
CA TRP A 617 -10.49 -0.88 -51.53
C TRP A 617 -10.53 -1.31 -53.00
N LEU A 618 -9.78 -2.37 -53.35
CA LEU A 618 -9.88 -2.98 -54.68
C LEU A 618 -11.25 -3.66 -54.87
N GLU A 619 -11.72 -4.42 -53.88
CA GLU A 619 -13.04 -5.07 -53.92
C GLU A 619 -14.19 -4.06 -54.04
N GLU A 620 -14.12 -2.93 -53.34
CA GLU A 620 -15.11 -1.84 -53.45
C GLU A 620 -15.15 -1.26 -54.87
N ASN A 621 -13.99 -1.03 -55.49
CA ASN A 621 -13.91 -0.53 -56.86
C ASN A 621 -14.35 -1.57 -57.90
N GLU A 622 -14.07 -2.85 -57.68
CA GLU A 622 -14.58 -3.93 -58.53
C GLU A 622 -16.12 -4.00 -58.50
N ALA A 623 -16.72 -3.89 -57.31
CA ALA A 623 -18.17 -3.88 -57.14
C ALA A 623 -18.85 -2.70 -57.85
N ILE A 624 -18.24 -1.49 -57.83
CA ILE A 624 -18.75 -0.34 -58.59
C ILE A 624 -18.85 -0.66 -60.08
N CYS A 625 -17.84 -1.33 -60.63
CA CYS A 625 -17.82 -1.67 -62.05
C CYS A 625 -18.79 -2.78 -62.44
N GLU A 626 -19.20 -3.65 -61.49
CA GLU A 626 -20.22 -4.68 -61.73
C GLU A 626 -21.64 -4.11 -61.93
N ASP A 627 -21.90 -2.89 -61.42
CA ASP A 627 -23.21 -2.23 -61.50
C ASP A 627 -23.52 -1.59 -62.86
N PHE A 628 -22.55 -1.55 -63.80
CA PHE A 628 -22.73 -0.92 -65.12
C PHE A 628 -23.43 -1.81 -66.13
#